data_AF-A0A937W1B1-F1
#
_entry.id   AF-A0A937W1B1-F1
#
_cell.length_a   1.000
_cell.length_b   1.000
_cell.length_c   1.000
_cell.angle_alpha   90.00
_cell.angle_beta   90.00
_cell.angle_gamma   90.00
#
_symmetry.space_group_name_H-M   'P 1'
#
loop_
_entity.id
_entity.type
_entity.pdbx_description
1 polymer ?
#
loop_
_entity_poly.entity_id
_entity_poly.type
_entity_poly.pdbx_seq_one_letter_code
_entity_poly.pdbx_strand_id
1 'polypeptide(L)'
;MPNPNPFQARQAVRQRAKPGNLDELLAMLWGALEEAEAVLARAATDDLRLKSIHAISQCAGQYAKLLEIGELEARLKALEARYVA
;
A
#
# COMPACT_ATOMS: atom_id res chain seq x y z
N MET A 1 -21.67 -14.95 -24.18
CA MET A 1 -20.48 -15.72 -24.59
C MET A 1 -19.42 -15.56 -23.49
N PRO A 2 -18.75 -16.64 -23.05
CA PRO A 2 -17.63 -16.55 -22.13
C PRO A 2 -16.54 -15.68 -22.75
N ASN A 3 -15.98 -14.75 -22.00
CA ASN A 3 -14.96 -13.84 -22.51
C ASN A 3 -13.75 -14.64 -23.02
N PRO A 4 -13.34 -14.49 -24.29
CA PRO A 4 -12.23 -15.25 -24.90
C PRO A 4 -10.88 -15.02 -24.21
N ASN A 5 -10.73 -13.94 -23.44
CA ASN A 5 -9.55 -13.76 -22.60
C ASN A 5 -9.93 -13.16 -21.22
N PRO A 6 -10.23 -14.01 -20.23
CA PRO A 6 -10.62 -13.55 -18.90
C PRO A 6 -9.50 -12.79 -18.18
N PHE A 7 -8.23 -13.03 -18.53
CA PHE A 7 -7.08 -12.29 -17.98
C PHE A 7 -7.05 -10.84 -18.46
N GLN A 8 -7.20 -10.62 -19.77
CA GLN A 8 -7.23 -9.27 -20.34
C GLN A 8 -8.39 -8.42 -19.83
N ALA A 9 -9.59 -9.00 -19.64
CA ALA A 9 -10.68 -8.24 -19.02
C ALA A 9 -10.46 -7.93 -17.55
N ARG A 10 -9.82 -8.82 -16.79
CA ARG A 10 -9.43 -8.52 -15.41
C ARG A 10 -8.41 -7.37 -15.38
N GLN A 11 -7.44 -7.35 -16.29
CA GLN A 11 -6.52 -6.23 -16.46
C GLN A 11 -7.24 -4.93 -16.84
N ALA A 12 -8.14 -4.96 -17.81
CA ALA A 12 -8.87 -3.77 -18.26
C ALA A 12 -9.79 -3.17 -17.18
N VAL A 13 -10.42 -4.02 -16.35
CA VAL A 13 -11.20 -3.57 -15.19
C VAL A 13 -10.29 -2.94 -14.13
N ARG A 14 -9.12 -3.54 -13.88
CA ARG A 14 -8.12 -3.03 -12.93
C ARG A 14 -7.49 -1.70 -13.36
N GLN A 15 -7.38 -1.46 -14.67
CA GLN A 15 -6.92 -0.18 -15.25
C GLN A 15 -8.02 0.91 -15.28
N ARG A 16 -9.32 0.53 -15.22
CA ARG A 16 -10.45 1.47 -15.32
C ARG A 16 -10.86 2.11 -14.01
N ALA A 17 -10.63 1.44 -12.88
CA ALA A 17 -10.59 2.16 -11.63
C ALA A 17 -9.36 3.08 -11.71
N LYS A 18 -9.52 4.37 -11.43
CA LYS A 18 -8.39 5.16 -10.93
C LYS A 18 -8.40 5.01 -9.41
N PRO A 19 -7.91 3.91 -8.82
CA PRO A 19 -7.50 3.97 -7.43
C PRO A 19 -6.31 4.96 -7.38
N GLY A 20 -6.12 5.66 -6.27
CA GLY A 20 -4.92 6.48 -6.07
C GLY A 20 -3.64 5.71 -6.41
N ASN A 21 -2.55 6.40 -6.69
CA ASN A 21 -1.31 5.71 -7.02
C ASN A 21 -0.63 5.15 -5.74
N LEU A 22 0.26 4.16 -5.91
CA LEU A 22 0.91 3.51 -4.78
C LEU A 22 1.74 4.50 -3.95
N ASP A 23 2.41 5.45 -4.61
CA ASP A 23 3.24 6.46 -3.94
C ASP A 23 2.42 7.41 -3.07
N GLU A 24 1.23 7.82 -3.53
CA GLU A 24 0.26 8.62 -2.80
C GLU A 24 -0.25 7.87 -1.57
N LEU A 25 -0.52 6.57 -1.70
CA LEU A 25 -0.96 5.74 -0.58
C LEU A 25 0.17 5.55 0.45
N LEU A 26 1.41 5.35 -0.01
CA LEU A 26 2.59 5.27 0.86
C LEU A 26 2.79 6.59 1.61
N ALA A 27 2.71 7.73 0.93
CA ALA A 27 2.80 9.05 1.57
C ALA A 27 1.69 9.26 2.62
N MET A 28 0.46 8.85 2.31
CA MET A 28 -0.66 8.93 3.27
C MET A 28 -0.42 8.08 4.51
N LEU A 29 0.04 6.83 4.35
CA LEU A 29 0.34 5.95 5.48
C LEU A 29 1.52 6.44 6.30
N TRP A 30 2.52 7.06 5.66
CA TRP A 30 3.62 7.70 6.37
C TRP A 30 3.14 8.86 7.23
N GLY A 31 2.29 9.74 6.70
CA GLY A 31 1.68 10.81 7.49
C GLY A 31 0.85 10.27 8.67
N ALA A 32 0.13 9.16 8.50
CA ALA A 32 -0.59 8.51 9.59
C ALA A 32 0.34 7.96 10.69
N LEU A 33 1.53 7.49 10.34
CA LEU A 33 2.56 7.07 11.31
C LEU A 33 3.06 8.26 12.13
N GLU A 34 3.41 9.37 11.46
CA GLU A 34 3.89 10.59 12.12
C GLU A 34 2.84 11.15 13.09
N GLU A 35 1.57 11.17 12.68
CA GLU A 35 0.47 11.59 13.54
C GLU A 35 0.27 10.66 14.74
N ALA A 36 0.32 9.34 14.53
CA ALA A 36 0.18 8.38 15.62
C ALA A 36 1.34 8.49 16.64
N GLU A 37 2.56 8.77 16.17
CA GLU A 37 3.72 9.06 17.01
C GLU A 37 3.55 10.37 17.80
N ALA A 38 3.06 11.43 17.16
CA ALA A 38 2.77 12.69 17.82
C ALA A 38 1.69 12.54 18.93
N VAL A 39 0.66 11.73 18.68
CA VAL A 39 -0.35 11.39 19.69
C VAL A 39 0.26 10.58 20.83
N LEU A 40 1.11 9.59 20.53
CA LEU A 40 1.80 8.79 21.54
C LEU A 40 2.66 9.67 22.47
N ALA A 41 3.42 10.60 21.90
CA ALA A 41 4.28 11.52 22.65
C ALA A 41 3.49 12.42 23.62
N ARG A 42 2.23 12.74 23.29
CA ARG A 42 1.35 13.60 24.09
C ARG A 42 0.34 12.83 24.93
N ALA A 43 0.42 11.49 24.95
CA ALA A 43 -0.59 10.66 25.56
C ALA A 43 -0.58 10.79 27.10
N ALA A 44 -1.69 11.32 27.63
CA ALA A 44 -1.90 11.53 29.06
C ALA A 44 -2.34 10.25 29.82
N THR A 45 -2.84 9.24 29.10
CA THR A 45 -3.37 8.01 29.68
C THR A 45 -2.74 6.78 29.06
N ASP A 46 -2.69 5.68 29.82
CA ASP A 46 -2.15 4.41 29.32
C ASP A 46 -2.99 3.83 28.19
N ASP A 47 -4.32 3.97 28.25
CA ASP A 47 -5.22 3.56 27.16
C ASP A 47 -4.87 4.27 25.84
N LEU A 48 -4.62 5.58 25.88
CA LEU A 48 -4.24 6.33 24.68
C LEU A 48 -2.85 5.90 24.18
N ARG A 49 -1.88 5.68 25.08
CA ARG A 49 -0.55 5.15 24.70
C ARG A 49 -0.66 3.82 23.98
N LEU A 50 -1.39 2.86 24.55
CA LEU A 50 -1.54 1.52 23.97
C LEU A 50 -2.25 1.56 22.62
N LYS A 51 -3.27 2.41 22.46
CA LYS A 51 -3.94 2.63 21.18
C LYS A 51 -3.01 3.23 20.13
N SER A 52 -2.21 4.23 20.49
CA SER A 52 -1.22 4.80 19.57
C SER A 52 -0.16 3.79 19.16
N ILE A 53 0.39 3.01 20.10
CA ILE A 53 1.34 1.93 19.81
C ILE A 53 0.73 0.90 18.84
N HIS A 54 -0.53 0.51 19.07
CA HIS A 54 -1.23 -0.39 18.17
C HIS A 54 -1.42 0.22 16.78
N ALA A 55 -1.84 1.48 16.69
CA ALA A 55 -2.02 2.19 15.42
C ALA A 55 -0.70 2.26 14.63
N ILE A 56 0.41 2.59 15.30
CA ILE A 56 1.76 2.59 14.71
C ILE A 56 2.11 1.21 14.18
N SER A 57 1.93 0.17 14.99
CA SER A 57 2.22 -1.21 14.58
C SER A 57 1.41 -1.65 13.35
N GLN A 58 0.12 -1.31 13.32
CA GLN A 58 -0.74 -1.60 12.18
C GLN A 58 -0.30 -0.84 10.92
N CYS A 59 -0.08 0.48 11.03
CA CYS A 59 0.32 1.30 9.88
C CYS A 59 1.69 0.87 9.33
N ALA A 60 2.68 0.64 10.20
CA ALA A 60 4.00 0.17 9.81
C ALA A 60 3.93 -1.17 9.07
N GLY A 61 3.12 -2.11 9.58
CA GLY A 61 2.93 -3.41 8.93
C GLY A 61 2.26 -3.33 7.55
N GLN A 62 1.32 -2.41 7.36
CA GLN A 62 0.70 -2.20 6.04
C GLN A 62 1.63 -1.46 5.08
N TYR A 63 2.36 -0.46 5.57
CA TYR A 63 3.33 0.30 4.79
C TYR A 63 4.44 -0.62 4.24
N ALA A 64 5.01 -1.49 5.08
CA ALA A 64 6.03 -2.45 4.66
C ALA A 64 5.53 -3.39 3.55
N LYS A 65 4.29 -3.89 3.65
CA LYS A 65 3.69 -4.74 2.62
C LYS A 65 3.50 -4.01 1.29
N LEU A 66 3.09 -2.74 1.33
CA LEU A 66 2.89 -1.95 0.12
C LEU A 66 4.22 -1.62 -0.57
N LEU A 67 5.27 -1.34 0.20
CA LEU A 67 6.63 -1.22 -0.35
C LEU A 67 7.07 -2.50 -1.05
N GLU A 68 6.90 -3.66 -0.41
CA GLU A 68 7.24 -4.96 -1.01
C GLU A 68 6.47 -5.19 -2.32
N ILE A 69 5.17 -4.86 -2.35
CA ILE A 69 4.36 -4.95 -3.57
C ILE A 69 4.93 -4.05 -4.67
N GLY A 70 5.30 -2.81 -4.36
CA GLY A 70 5.90 -1.88 -5.32
C GLY A 70 7.22 -2.41 -5.91
N GLU A 71 8.08 -3.00 -5.07
CA GLU A 71 9.31 -3.65 -5.52
C GLU A 71 9.04 -4.85 -6.44
N LEU A 72 8.05 -5.68 -6.09
CA LEU A 72 7.66 -6.82 -6.91
C LEU A 72 7.11 -6.38 -8.27
N GLU A 73 6.28 -5.33 -8.32
CA GLU A 73 5.78 -4.77 -9.58
C GLU A 73 6.91 -4.22 -10.45
N ALA A 74 7.89 -3.51 -9.86
CA ALA A 74 9.06 -3.01 -10.58
C ALA A 74 9.91 -4.16 -11.15
N ARG A 75 10.15 -5.22 -10.35
CA ARG A 75 10.87 -6.42 -10.78
C ARG A 75 10.15 -7.16 -11.90
N LEU A 76 8.83 -7.31 -11.80
CA LEU A 76 8.02 -7.96 -12.81
C LEU A 76 8.07 -7.19 -14.13
N LYS A 77 7.90 -5.86 -14.09
CA LYS A 77 7.99 -5.00 -15.27
C LYS A 77 9.36 -5.09 -15.95
N ALA A 78 10.45 -5.14 -15.16
CA ALA A 78 11.80 -5.32 -15.70
C ALA A 78 11.98 -6.70 -16.35
N LEU A 79 11.37 -7.75 -15.81
CA LEU A 79 11.37 -9.08 -16.40
C LEU A 79 10.58 -9.10 -17.71
N GLU A 80 9.35 -8.57 -17.71
CA GLU A 80 8.49 -8.49 -18.90
C GLU A 80 9.18 -7.73 -20.04
N ALA A 81 9.85 -6.62 -19.73
CA ALA A 81 10.62 -5.86 -20.72
C ALA A 81 11.76 -6.65 -21.38
N ARG A 82 12.31 -7.68 -20.71
CA ARG A 82 13.36 -8.56 -21.28
C ARG A 82 12.81 -9.63 -22.22
N TYR A 83 11.55 -10.04 -22.06
CA TYR A 83 10.93 -11.12 -22.83
C TYR A 83 9.99 -10.63 -23.93
N VAL A 84 9.70 -9.34 -23.99
CA VAL A 84 8.88 -8.70 -25.04
C VAL A 84 9.75 -8.06 -26.14
N ALA A 85 11.09 -8.22 -26.07
CA ALA A 85 12.04 -7.80 -27.10
C ALA A 85 12.40 -8.94 -28.06
#